data_AF-A0A3M1YLU0-F1
#
_entry.id   AF-A0A3M1YLU0-F1
#
_cell.length_a   1.000
_cell.length_b   1.000
_cell.length_c   1.000
_cell.angle_alpha   90.00
_cell.angle_beta   90.00
_cell.angle_gamma   90.00
#
_symmetry.space_group_name_H-M   'P 1'
#
loop_
_entity.id
_entity.type
_entity.pdbx_description
1 polymer ?
#
loop_
_entity_poly.entity_id
_entity_poly.type
_entity_poly.pdbx_seq_one_letter_code
_entity_poly.pdbx_strand_id
1 'polypeptide(L)'
;MKNKTLAALTVFFSATIFAQTNLVENGSFENLDKKVKSLGQIELATGWSSPTENKADLFVKGSKSEEVNAENNVYGGQSPDDGKVFAGITVYSYKKAKPRTYLQGKLSQPLEAGKSYCVKMFLTLGDLSKFGVNNIGIYLSKSPVSNKDLTTYAIEPQVHHSQNRIFKEPQIWESICQIYQAEGGEQYITIGNFKKYEDTKFEKVKRPRGFTSPQKPIAYFFIDNVSVISLDSISSSECVCEKQDLQRESKVVYHQDISVE
;
A
#
# COMPACT_ATOMS: atom_id res chain seq x y z
N MET A 1 63.79 13.90 33.91
CA MET A 1 62.54 13.13 33.73
C MET A 1 61.68 13.88 32.71
N LYS A 2 61.58 13.38 31.45
CA LYS A 2 60.72 13.97 30.41
C LYS A 2 59.67 12.92 30.03
N ASN A 3 58.43 13.10 30.50
CA ASN A 3 57.32 12.22 30.17
C ASN A 3 56.86 12.49 28.74
N LYS A 4 56.92 11.46 27.89
CA LYS A 4 56.33 11.48 26.55
C LYS A 4 54.87 11.00 26.69
N THR A 5 53.93 11.92 26.57
CA THR A 5 52.50 11.61 26.46
C THR A 5 52.20 11.19 25.02
N LEU A 6 51.84 9.92 24.83
CA LEU A 6 51.41 9.37 23.55
C LEU A 6 49.89 9.65 23.40
N ALA A 7 49.52 10.53 22.47
CA ALA A 7 48.12 10.78 22.15
C ALA A 7 47.61 9.68 21.20
N ALA A 8 46.69 8.84 21.68
CA ALA A 8 45.99 7.86 20.85
C ALA A 8 44.90 8.56 20.02
N LEU A 9 45.02 8.50 18.70
CA LEU A 9 44.06 9.06 17.76
C LEU A 9 42.93 8.04 17.52
N THR A 10 41.79 8.22 18.17
CA THR A 10 40.60 7.38 17.98
C THR A 10 39.92 7.73 16.65
N VAL A 11 40.06 6.87 15.65
CA VAL A 11 39.35 6.99 14.37
C VAL A 11 37.90 6.54 14.60
N PHE A 12 36.96 7.49 14.60
CA PHE A 12 35.52 7.21 14.55
C PHE A 12 35.18 6.68 13.15
N PHE A 13 34.92 5.38 13.03
CA PHE A 13 34.38 4.78 11.82
C PHE A 13 32.88 5.12 11.76
N SER A 14 32.53 6.17 11.02
CA SER A 14 31.13 6.48 10.73
C SER A 14 30.56 5.35 9.89
N ALA A 15 29.78 4.47 10.52
CA ALA A 15 28.93 3.53 9.81
C ALA A 15 27.93 4.33 8.98
N THR A 16 28.09 4.30 7.66
CA THR A 16 27.04 4.78 6.75
C THR A 16 25.85 3.87 6.91
N ILE A 17 24.87 4.32 7.70
CA ILE A 17 23.54 3.72 7.72
C ILE A 17 23.01 3.89 6.30
N PHE A 18 22.95 2.81 5.52
CA PHE A 18 22.24 2.82 4.26
C PHE A 18 20.78 3.08 4.61
N ALA A 19 20.30 4.29 4.32
CA ALA A 19 18.87 4.57 4.38
C ALA A 19 18.17 3.57 3.44
N GLN A 20 17.15 2.91 3.96
CA GLN A 20 16.29 2.03 3.20
C GLN A 20 15.63 2.85 2.08
N THR A 21 16.06 2.63 0.84
CA THR A 21 15.54 3.40 -0.29
C THR A 21 14.26 2.74 -0.79
N ASN A 22 13.12 3.34 -0.47
CA ASN A 22 11.86 3.00 -1.12
C ASN A 22 11.94 3.34 -2.62
N LEU A 23 11.69 2.35 -3.48
CA LEU A 23 11.70 2.53 -4.93
C LEU A 23 10.40 3.18 -5.44
N VAL A 24 9.34 3.21 -4.63
CA VAL A 24 8.13 3.97 -4.95
C VAL A 24 8.39 5.44 -4.66
N GLU A 25 8.43 6.25 -5.72
CA GLU A 25 8.53 7.71 -5.57
C GLU A 25 7.28 8.25 -4.87
N ASN A 26 7.48 9.09 -3.85
CA ASN A 26 6.38 9.72 -3.12
C ASN A 26 5.34 8.72 -2.57
N GLY A 27 5.79 7.60 -2.00
CA GLY A 27 4.92 6.50 -1.54
C GLY A 27 3.89 6.84 -0.45
N SER A 28 4.12 7.93 0.30
CA SER A 28 3.18 8.51 1.28
C SER A 28 2.42 9.74 0.75
N PHE A 29 2.55 10.06 -0.54
CA PHE A 29 1.80 11.14 -1.22
C PHE A 29 2.07 12.57 -0.71
N GLU A 30 3.02 12.77 0.21
CA GLU A 30 3.32 14.05 0.85
C GLU A 30 3.80 15.14 -0.12
N ASN A 31 4.47 14.77 -1.21
CA ASN A 31 4.97 15.73 -2.18
C ASN A 31 3.85 16.12 -3.16
N LEU A 32 3.34 17.34 -3.01
CA LEU A 32 2.24 17.89 -3.79
C LEU A 32 2.69 19.07 -4.65
N ASP A 33 2.42 19.02 -5.94
CA ASP A 33 2.74 20.11 -6.89
C ASP A 33 1.89 21.37 -6.61
N LYS A 34 0.64 21.17 -6.16
CA LYS A 34 -0.33 22.23 -5.85
C LYS A 34 -1.25 21.81 -4.70
N LYS A 35 -2.01 22.78 -4.18
CA LYS A 35 -3.07 22.50 -3.20
C LYS A 35 -4.17 21.64 -3.82
N VAL A 36 -4.49 20.53 -3.16
CA VAL A 36 -5.68 19.73 -3.43
C VAL A 36 -6.92 20.53 -3.03
N LYS A 37 -7.87 20.66 -3.95
CA LYS A 37 -9.10 21.46 -3.76
C LYS A 37 -10.36 20.65 -3.96
N SER A 38 -10.30 19.57 -4.73
CA SER A 38 -11.43 18.70 -5.04
C SER A 38 -11.00 17.25 -5.13
N LEU A 39 -11.99 16.35 -5.12
CA LEU A 39 -11.80 14.95 -5.47
C LEU A 39 -11.26 14.79 -6.90
N GLY A 40 -10.66 13.63 -7.18
CA GLY A 40 -10.14 13.26 -8.50
C GLY A 40 -8.86 13.98 -8.89
N GLN A 41 -7.99 14.31 -7.93
CA GLN A 41 -6.78 15.11 -8.14
C GLN A 41 -5.48 14.35 -7.79
N ILE A 42 -5.46 13.02 -7.91
CA ILE A 42 -4.27 12.21 -7.62
C ILE A 42 -3.00 12.67 -8.35
N GLU A 43 -3.14 13.22 -9.57
CA GLU A 43 -2.02 13.75 -10.36
C GLU A 43 -1.32 14.96 -9.71
N LEU A 44 -1.87 15.54 -8.63
CA LEU A 44 -1.18 16.56 -7.85
C LEU A 44 -0.11 15.98 -6.93
N ALA A 45 -0.18 14.69 -6.59
CA ALA A 45 0.91 14.00 -5.90
C ALA A 45 1.96 13.62 -6.93
N THR A 46 3.17 14.16 -6.79
CA THR A 46 4.25 13.95 -7.75
C THR A 46 4.50 12.45 -7.94
N GLY A 47 4.58 12.00 -9.19
CA GLY A 47 4.83 10.60 -9.55
C GLY A 47 3.60 9.69 -9.59
N TRP A 48 2.41 10.20 -9.21
CA TRP A 48 1.17 9.44 -9.17
C TRP A 48 0.16 9.87 -10.23
N SER A 49 -0.68 8.93 -10.65
CA SER A 49 -1.75 9.13 -11.61
C SER A 49 -2.84 8.07 -11.43
N SER A 50 -3.96 8.20 -12.16
CA SER A 50 -4.90 7.09 -12.36
C SER A 50 -4.93 6.65 -13.83
N PRO A 51 -4.82 5.34 -14.10
CA PRO A 51 -4.93 4.78 -15.45
C PRO A 51 -6.38 4.75 -15.97
N THR A 52 -7.36 5.04 -15.10
CA THR A 52 -8.78 5.11 -15.40
C THR A 52 -9.24 6.53 -15.74
N GLU A 53 -10.40 6.65 -16.38
CA GLU A 53 -11.04 7.95 -16.64
C GLU A 53 -11.43 8.65 -15.33
N ASN A 54 -12.00 7.89 -14.40
CA ASN A 54 -12.29 8.38 -13.05
C ASN A 54 -11.00 8.32 -12.24
N LYS A 55 -10.59 9.47 -11.72
CA LYS A 55 -9.32 9.63 -11.02
C LYS A 55 -9.47 9.26 -9.55
N ALA A 56 -8.39 8.77 -8.97
CA ALA A 56 -8.28 8.59 -7.54
C ALA A 56 -8.21 9.96 -6.84
N ASP A 57 -8.52 9.93 -5.55
CA ASP A 57 -8.63 11.12 -4.73
C ASP A 57 -7.36 11.30 -3.89
N LEU A 58 -7.12 12.54 -3.45
CA LEU A 58 -6.15 12.88 -2.42
C LEU A 58 -6.87 13.57 -1.26
N PHE A 59 -6.45 13.25 -0.05
CA PHE A 59 -6.95 13.89 1.17
C PHE A 59 -5.79 14.50 1.93
N VAL A 60 -5.99 15.70 2.47
CA VAL A 60 -4.94 16.47 3.15
C VAL A 60 -5.42 16.90 4.52
N LYS A 61 -4.62 16.61 5.55
CA LYS A 61 -4.86 17.05 6.93
C LYS A 61 -4.87 18.57 7.01
N GLY A 62 -5.93 19.11 7.61
CA GLY A 62 -6.13 20.55 7.73
C GLY A 62 -6.47 21.25 6.41
N SER A 63 -6.92 20.51 5.37
CA SER A 63 -7.43 21.14 4.15
C SER A 63 -8.62 22.05 4.45
N LYS A 64 -8.65 23.22 3.80
CA LYS A 64 -9.80 24.14 3.86
C LYS A 64 -10.97 23.69 2.98
N SER A 65 -10.73 22.79 2.04
CA SER A 65 -11.79 22.18 1.25
C SER A 65 -12.30 20.94 2.00
N GLU A 66 -13.56 20.99 2.45
CA GLU A 66 -14.16 19.93 3.26
C GLU A 66 -14.18 18.58 2.53
N GLU A 67 -14.40 18.57 1.22
CA GLU A 67 -14.49 17.30 0.46
C GLU A 67 -13.19 16.50 0.41
N VAL A 68 -12.03 17.14 0.64
CA VAL A 68 -10.70 16.53 0.63
C VAL A 68 -9.96 16.70 1.97
N ASN A 69 -10.66 17.10 3.02
CA ASN A 69 -10.07 17.15 4.35
C ASN A 69 -9.90 15.74 4.90
N ALA A 70 -8.70 15.38 5.32
CA ALA A 70 -8.41 14.06 5.88
C ALA A 70 -9.33 13.70 7.06
N GLU A 71 -9.60 14.64 7.95
CA GLU A 71 -10.30 14.42 9.23
C GLU A 71 -11.83 14.42 9.09
N ASN A 72 -12.36 15.00 8.01
CA ASN A 72 -13.78 15.00 7.71
C ASN A 72 -14.01 15.26 6.22
N ASN A 73 -14.21 14.20 5.45
CA ASN A 73 -14.56 14.26 4.03
C ASN A 73 -15.82 13.45 3.71
N VAL A 74 -16.19 13.45 2.43
CA VAL A 74 -17.42 12.79 1.97
C VAL A 74 -17.42 11.28 2.15
N TYR A 75 -16.27 10.64 2.42
CA TYR A 75 -16.13 9.19 2.62
C TYR A 75 -15.86 8.80 4.08
N GLY A 76 -15.72 9.76 4.99
CA GLY A 76 -15.33 9.52 6.37
C GLY A 76 -14.22 10.47 6.81
N GLY A 77 -13.69 10.27 8.00
CA GLY A 77 -12.59 11.06 8.53
C GLY A 77 -11.50 10.11 9.01
N GLN A 78 -10.30 10.21 8.46
CA GLN A 78 -9.19 9.31 8.76
C GLN A 78 -7.94 10.10 9.12
N SER A 79 -7.27 9.71 10.19
CA SER A 79 -5.91 10.19 10.44
C SER A 79 -4.96 9.50 9.45
N PRO A 80 -4.08 10.24 8.75
CA PRO A 80 -3.05 9.65 7.88
C PRO A 80 -2.23 8.59 8.63
N ASP A 81 -1.75 7.57 7.93
CA ASP A 81 -0.87 6.56 8.51
C ASP A 81 0.54 7.16 8.69
N ASP A 82 0.99 7.95 7.73
CA ASP A 82 2.16 8.82 7.82
C ASP A 82 1.83 10.26 7.37
N GLY A 83 2.62 11.23 7.83
CA GLY A 83 2.55 12.60 7.32
C GLY A 83 1.18 13.28 7.46
N LYS A 84 0.66 13.79 6.34
CA LYS A 84 -0.53 14.63 6.24
C LYS A 84 -1.44 14.28 5.06
N VAL A 85 -0.99 13.47 4.12
CA VAL A 85 -1.65 13.20 2.85
C VAL A 85 -1.85 11.71 2.70
N PHE A 86 -3.00 11.31 2.17
CA PHE A 86 -3.21 9.93 1.71
C PHE A 86 -4.12 9.91 0.48
N ALA A 87 -4.06 8.82 -0.27
CA ALA A 87 -4.88 8.63 -1.45
C ALA A 87 -6.19 7.90 -1.11
N GLY A 88 -7.17 7.97 -2.00
CA GLY A 88 -8.41 7.19 -1.88
C GLY A 88 -8.91 6.64 -3.21
N ILE A 89 -9.45 5.42 -3.16
CA ILE A 89 -9.93 4.69 -4.32
C ILE A 89 -11.27 3.99 -4.09
N THR A 90 -12.08 3.93 -5.16
CA THR A 90 -13.27 3.08 -5.21
C THR A 90 -12.90 1.74 -5.80
N VAL A 91 -12.91 0.66 -5.01
CA VAL A 91 -12.57 -0.70 -5.48
C VAL A 91 -13.80 -1.56 -5.76
N TYR A 92 -14.97 -1.13 -5.30
CA TYR A 92 -16.25 -1.79 -5.58
C TYR A 92 -17.42 -0.82 -5.46
N SER A 93 -18.44 -1.02 -6.30
CA SER A 93 -19.69 -0.26 -6.24
C SER A 93 -20.87 -1.18 -6.46
N TYR A 94 -21.87 -1.14 -5.57
CA TYR A 94 -23.03 -2.00 -5.65
C TYR A 94 -23.78 -1.80 -6.98
N LYS A 95 -24.13 -2.91 -7.64
CA LYS A 95 -24.76 -2.92 -8.98
C LYS A 95 -23.94 -2.13 -10.03
N LYS A 96 -22.62 -2.04 -9.87
CA LYS A 96 -21.72 -1.31 -10.78
C LYS A 96 -22.12 0.15 -10.97
N ALA A 97 -22.74 0.77 -9.96
CA ALA A 97 -23.27 2.14 -10.05
C ALA A 97 -22.19 3.23 -10.17
N LYS A 98 -20.95 2.91 -9.79
CA LYS A 98 -19.78 3.78 -9.94
C LYS A 98 -18.61 2.97 -10.48
N PRO A 99 -17.78 3.56 -11.36
CA PRO A 99 -16.58 2.92 -11.85
C PRO A 99 -15.56 2.75 -10.72
N ARG A 100 -14.66 1.79 -10.88
CA ARG A 100 -13.49 1.66 -10.01
C ARG A 100 -12.43 2.70 -10.36
N THR A 101 -11.63 3.05 -9.36
CA THR A 101 -10.45 3.90 -9.54
C THR A 101 -9.21 3.14 -9.07
N TYR A 102 -8.07 3.48 -9.67
CA TYR A 102 -6.78 2.83 -9.40
C TYR A 102 -5.72 3.89 -9.21
N LEU A 103 -4.73 3.58 -8.39
CA LEU A 103 -3.50 4.36 -8.30
C LEU A 103 -2.47 3.75 -9.23
N GLN A 104 -1.70 4.58 -9.92
CA GLN A 104 -0.54 4.15 -10.68
C GLN A 104 0.63 5.09 -10.42
N GLY A 105 1.73 4.52 -9.95
CA GLY A 105 3.00 5.19 -9.70
C GLY A 105 4.10 4.64 -10.59
N LYS A 106 5.20 5.40 -10.69
CA LYS A 106 6.44 4.96 -11.34
C LYS A 106 7.49 4.67 -10.27
N LEU A 107 8.25 3.61 -10.46
CA LEU A 107 9.40 3.30 -9.63
C LEU A 107 10.59 4.17 -10.03
N SER A 108 11.41 4.57 -9.07
CA SER A 108 12.61 5.37 -9.29
C SER A 108 13.65 4.67 -10.18
N GLN A 109 13.59 3.34 -10.21
CA GLN A 109 14.36 2.49 -11.11
C GLN A 109 13.60 1.19 -11.41
N PRO A 110 13.89 0.52 -12.54
CA PRO A 110 13.35 -0.81 -12.80
C PRO A 110 13.79 -1.81 -11.73
N LEU A 111 12.93 -2.78 -11.43
CA LEU A 111 13.32 -3.93 -10.61
C LEU A 111 14.31 -4.81 -11.37
N GLU A 112 15.25 -5.40 -10.64
CA GLU A 112 16.30 -6.25 -11.19
C GLU A 112 15.84 -7.70 -11.21
N ALA A 113 16.03 -8.39 -12.34
CA ALA A 113 15.61 -9.78 -12.51
C ALA A 113 16.22 -10.69 -11.42
N GLY A 114 15.38 -11.54 -10.82
CA GLY A 114 15.77 -12.51 -9.80
C GLY A 114 15.95 -11.95 -8.39
N LYS A 115 15.99 -10.62 -8.21
CA LYS A 115 16.03 -10.00 -6.88
C LYS A 115 14.67 -10.05 -6.20
N SER A 116 14.69 -10.11 -4.87
CA SER A 116 13.49 -10.11 -4.04
C SER A 116 13.25 -8.74 -3.41
N TYR A 117 12.00 -8.30 -3.45
CA TYR A 117 11.56 -7.02 -2.93
C TYR A 117 10.42 -7.21 -1.94
N CYS A 118 10.46 -6.49 -0.83
CA CYS A 118 9.30 -6.30 0.00
C CYS A 118 8.38 -5.25 -0.64
N VAL A 119 7.19 -5.68 -1.03
CA VAL A 119 6.17 -4.79 -1.59
C VAL A 119 5.08 -4.63 -0.55
N LYS A 120 4.73 -3.40 -0.19
CA LYS A 120 3.81 -3.10 0.90
C LYS A 120 2.92 -1.89 0.60
N MET A 121 1.70 -1.92 1.10
CA MET A 121 0.84 -0.74 1.24
C MET A 121 0.01 -0.85 2.51
N PHE A 122 -0.48 0.28 2.99
CA PHE A 122 -1.47 0.36 4.06
C PHE A 122 -2.81 0.81 3.50
N LEU A 123 -3.88 0.25 4.05
CA LEU A 123 -5.24 0.57 3.65
C LEU A 123 -6.20 0.54 4.83
N THR A 124 -7.24 1.36 4.77
CA THR A 124 -8.34 1.40 5.73
C THR A 124 -9.64 1.68 5.00
N LEU A 125 -10.75 1.10 5.47
CA LEU A 125 -12.05 1.33 4.86
C LEU A 125 -12.55 2.73 5.23
N GLY A 126 -13.03 3.51 4.26
CA GLY A 126 -13.67 4.80 4.57
C GLY A 126 -14.93 4.61 5.43
N ASP A 127 -15.11 5.44 6.46
CA ASP A 127 -16.20 5.28 7.46
C ASP A 127 -17.60 5.24 6.85
N LEU A 128 -17.79 5.97 5.75
CA LEU A 128 -19.05 6.06 5.03
C LEU A 128 -19.13 5.05 3.89
N SER A 129 -18.22 4.09 3.77
CA SER A 129 -18.37 2.93 2.89
C SER A 129 -19.39 1.95 3.45
N LYS A 130 -20.30 1.46 2.59
CA LYS A 130 -21.29 0.44 2.98
C LYS A 130 -20.74 -0.97 2.91
N PHE A 131 -19.69 -1.19 2.12
CA PHE A 131 -19.16 -2.51 1.83
C PHE A 131 -17.67 -2.59 2.11
N GLY A 132 -17.23 -3.68 2.74
CA GLY A 132 -15.85 -4.15 2.70
C GLY A 132 -15.71 -5.20 1.59
N VAL A 133 -14.52 -5.36 1.01
CA VAL A 133 -14.26 -6.31 -0.08
C VAL A 133 -12.92 -7.02 0.03
N ASN A 134 -12.79 -8.12 -0.70
CA ASN A 134 -11.50 -8.75 -0.99
C ASN A 134 -10.95 -8.30 -2.36
N ASN A 135 -9.91 -8.99 -2.87
CA ASN A 135 -9.28 -8.75 -4.17
C ASN A 135 -8.62 -7.37 -4.36
N ILE A 136 -8.26 -6.68 -3.27
CA ILE A 136 -7.38 -5.50 -3.32
C ILE A 136 -5.94 -6.01 -3.44
N GLY A 137 -5.19 -5.48 -4.41
CA GLY A 137 -3.82 -5.91 -4.65
C GLY A 137 -2.98 -4.85 -5.33
N ILE A 138 -1.71 -5.21 -5.51
CA ILE A 138 -0.67 -4.42 -6.17
C ILE A 138 -0.16 -5.23 -7.37
N TYR A 139 -0.09 -4.56 -8.52
CA TYR A 139 0.45 -5.10 -9.76
C TYR A 139 1.71 -4.34 -10.16
N LEU A 140 2.80 -5.06 -10.34
CA LEU A 140 4.08 -4.54 -10.83
C LEU A 140 4.23 -4.87 -12.31
N SER A 141 4.62 -3.88 -13.13
CA SER A 141 4.66 -4.03 -14.58
C SER A 141 5.78 -3.23 -15.25
N LYS A 142 6.22 -3.71 -16.42
CA LYS A 142 7.25 -3.07 -17.25
C LYS A 142 6.77 -1.81 -17.96
N SER A 143 5.46 -1.72 -18.18
CA SER A 143 4.81 -0.61 -18.88
C SER A 143 3.61 -0.12 -18.08
N PRO A 144 3.20 1.16 -18.25
CA PRO A 144 2.04 1.69 -17.56
C PRO A 144 0.79 0.93 -17.98
N VAL A 145 -0.13 0.69 -17.04
CA VAL A 145 -1.40 0.05 -17.31
C VAL A 145 -2.37 1.08 -17.88
N SER A 146 -3.18 0.68 -18.87
CA SER A 146 -4.26 1.51 -19.40
C SER A 146 -5.63 1.10 -18.86
N ASN A 147 -6.62 1.99 -18.96
CA ASN A 147 -8.02 1.65 -18.69
C ASN A 147 -8.51 0.43 -19.49
N LYS A 148 -8.01 0.28 -20.73
CA LYS A 148 -8.35 -0.87 -21.58
C LYS A 148 -7.84 -2.18 -20.96
N ASP A 149 -6.60 -2.19 -20.49
CA ASP A 149 -6.01 -3.38 -19.87
C ASP A 149 -6.78 -3.80 -18.61
N LEU A 150 -7.13 -2.82 -17.75
CA LEU A 150 -7.90 -3.07 -16.53
C LEU A 150 -9.30 -3.63 -16.81
N THR A 151 -9.97 -3.16 -17.85
CA THR A 151 -11.34 -3.58 -18.19
C THR A 151 -11.41 -4.96 -18.85
N THR A 152 -10.27 -5.51 -19.29
CA THR A 152 -10.22 -6.93 -19.72
C THR A 152 -10.26 -7.91 -18.54
N TYR A 153 -9.87 -7.47 -17.34
CA TYR A 153 -9.68 -8.32 -16.16
C TYR A 153 -8.71 -9.50 -16.39
N ALA A 154 -7.72 -9.31 -17.27
CA ALA A 154 -6.66 -10.30 -17.52
C ALA A 154 -5.42 -10.12 -16.63
N ILE A 155 -5.36 -9.02 -15.86
CA ILE A 155 -4.25 -8.73 -14.96
C ILE A 155 -4.42 -9.52 -13.66
N GLU A 156 -3.40 -10.28 -13.31
CA GLU A 156 -3.27 -10.94 -12.01
C GLU A 156 -2.26 -10.18 -11.15
N PRO A 157 -2.66 -9.53 -10.04
CA PRO A 157 -1.74 -8.80 -9.18
C PRO A 157 -0.80 -9.76 -8.44
N GLN A 158 0.50 -9.49 -8.46
CA GLN A 158 1.50 -10.33 -7.81
C GLN A 158 1.43 -10.26 -6.29
N VAL A 159 0.91 -9.15 -5.75
CA VAL A 159 0.89 -8.88 -4.31
C VAL A 159 -0.54 -8.63 -3.87
N HIS A 160 -1.02 -9.46 -2.95
CA HIS A 160 -2.34 -9.37 -2.34
C HIS A 160 -2.30 -10.03 -0.96
N HIS A 161 -3.34 -9.86 -0.15
CA HIS A 161 -3.39 -10.54 1.16
C HIS A 161 -3.41 -12.06 0.97
N SER A 162 -2.58 -12.80 1.72
CA SER A 162 -2.37 -14.25 1.60
C SER A 162 -3.68 -15.06 1.59
N GLN A 163 -4.59 -14.73 2.51
CA GLN A 163 -5.91 -15.36 2.66
C GLN A 163 -6.98 -14.81 1.71
N ASN A 164 -6.66 -13.78 0.91
CA ASN A 164 -7.60 -13.00 0.12
C ASN A 164 -8.89 -12.67 0.90
N ARG A 165 -8.72 -12.27 2.16
CA ARG A 165 -9.84 -11.96 3.06
C ARG A 165 -10.53 -10.66 2.68
N ILE A 166 -11.72 -10.47 3.23
CA ILE A 166 -12.46 -9.22 3.09
C ILE A 166 -11.87 -8.19 4.08
N PHE A 167 -11.41 -7.06 3.55
CA PHE A 167 -11.06 -5.88 4.34
C PHE A 167 -12.31 -5.07 4.61
N LYS A 168 -12.55 -4.74 5.89
CA LYS A 168 -13.81 -4.12 6.31
C LYS A 168 -13.69 -3.21 7.53
N GLU A 169 -12.49 -3.04 8.07
CA GLU A 169 -12.26 -2.25 9.28
C GLU A 169 -11.99 -0.79 8.88
N PRO A 170 -12.85 0.17 9.30
CA PRO A 170 -12.53 1.58 9.23
C PRO A 170 -11.66 1.99 10.43
N GLN A 171 -11.01 3.16 10.35
CA GLN A 171 -10.17 3.73 11.42
C GLN A 171 -8.93 2.93 11.80
N ILE A 172 -8.68 1.78 11.17
CA ILE A 172 -7.52 0.92 11.43
C ILE A 172 -6.80 0.73 10.10
N TRP A 173 -5.58 1.25 10.01
CA TRP A 173 -4.69 0.98 8.89
C TRP A 173 -4.20 -0.46 8.99
N GLU A 174 -4.64 -1.28 8.04
CA GLU A 174 -4.18 -2.65 7.85
C GLU A 174 -3.18 -2.67 6.69
N SER A 175 -2.23 -3.60 6.69
CA SER A 175 -1.24 -3.71 5.62
C SER A 175 -1.47 -4.91 4.71
N ILE A 176 -1.18 -4.72 3.43
CA ILE A 176 -0.95 -5.80 2.47
C ILE A 176 0.53 -5.76 2.11
N CYS A 177 1.23 -6.87 2.29
CA CYS A 177 2.59 -7.02 1.79
C CYS A 177 2.92 -8.45 1.45
N GLN A 178 3.90 -8.59 0.57
CA GLN A 178 4.44 -9.86 0.16
C GLN A 178 5.88 -9.65 -0.32
N ILE A 179 6.70 -10.68 -0.15
CA ILE A 179 7.99 -10.77 -0.82
C ILE A 179 7.72 -11.13 -2.28
N TYR A 180 8.15 -10.27 -3.19
CA TYR A 180 8.03 -10.45 -4.62
C TYR A 180 9.40 -10.66 -5.25
N GLN A 181 9.58 -11.78 -5.97
CA GLN A 181 10.76 -12.01 -6.78
C GLN A 181 10.53 -11.42 -8.17
N ALA A 182 11.32 -10.42 -8.55
CA ALA A 182 11.13 -9.69 -9.80
C ALA A 182 11.53 -10.52 -11.03
N GLU A 183 10.74 -10.42 -12.10
CA GLU A 183 11.09 -10.94 -13.42
C GLU A 183 12.10 -10.03 -14.12
N GLY A 184 12.18 -8.77 -13.69
CA GLY A 184 13.12 -7.76 -14.14
C GLY A 184 12.51 -6.81 -15.16
N GLY A 185 12.81 -5.53 -15.00
CA GLY A 185 12.32 -4.45 -15.85
C GLY A 185 10.95 -3.91 -15.46
N GLU A 186 10.36 -4.33 -14.36
CA GLU A 186 9.15 -3.72 -13.79
C GLU A 186 9.46 -2.30 -13.36
N GLN A 187 8.71 -1.31 -13.86
CA GLN A 187 8.94 0.12 -13.62
C GLN A 187 7.70 0.84 -13.07
N TYR A 188 6.57 0.15 -13.01
CA TYR A 188 5.28 0.71 -12.61
C TYR A 188 4.65 -0.12 -11.53
N ILE A 189 3.92 0.57 -10.65
CA ILE A 189 3.12 -0.01 -9.58
C ILE A 189 1.67 0.45 -9.77
N THR A 190 0.73 -0.48 -9.82
CA THR A 190 -0.72 -0.19 -9.94
C THR A 190 -1.46 -0.82 -8.77
N ILE A 191 -2.36 -0.07 -8.12
CA ILE A 191 -3.09 -0.50 -6.92
C ILE A 191 -4.60 -0.41 -7.16
N GLY A 192 -5.32 -1.48 -6.84
CA GLY A 192 -6.78 -1.52 -6.90
C GLY A 192 -7.33 -2.94 -6.86
N ASN A 193 -8.48 -3.16 -7.52
CA ASN A 193 -9.13 -4.48 -7.61
C ASN A 193 -9.18 -4.96 -9.07
N PHE A 194 -8.38 -5.96 -9.41
CA PHE A 194 -8.19 -6.45 -10.79
C PHE A 194 -9.18 -7.55 -11.20
N LYS A 195 -10.07 -7.98 -10.29
CA LYS A 195 -11.02 -9.07 -10.52
C LYS A 195 -12.37 -8.55 -10.99
N LYS A 196 -13.16 -9.37 -11.71
CA LYS A 196 -14.50 -8.94 -12.15
C LYS A 196 -15.41 -8.65 -10.96
N TYR A 197 -16.52 -7.97 -11.24
CA TYR A 197 -17.52 -7.64 -10.22
C TYR A 197 -18.06 -8.92 -9.56
N GLU A 198 -18.32 -9.95 -10.36
CA GLU A 198 -18.89 -11.23 -9.97
C GLU A 198 -17.92 -12.06 -9.11
N ASP A 199 -16.61 -11.84 -9.29
CA ASP A 199 -15.55 -12.52 -8.54
C ASP A 199 -15.15 -11.77 -7.26
N THR A 200 -15.75 -10.61 -7.00
CA THR A 200 -15.48 -9.79 -5.80
C THR A 200 -16.45 -10.14 -4.68
N LYS A 201 -15.92 -10.72 -3.60
CA LYS A 201 -16.67 -10.98 -2.38
C LYS A 201 -16.78 -9.69 -1.57
N PHE A 202 -17.94 -9.46 -0.97
CA PHE A 202 -18.20 -8.27 -0.18
C PHE A 202 -19.04 -8.56 1.05
N GLU A 203 -18.86 -7.76 2.09
CA GLU A 203 -19.69 -7.77 3.30
C GLU A 203 -20.27 -6.38 3.58
N LYS A 204 -21.47 -6.32 4.12
CA LYS A 204 -22.07 -5.06 4.56
C LYS A 204 -21.45 -4.63 5.88
N VAL A 205 -20.95 -3.40 5.91
CA VAL A 205 -20.36 -2.78 7.11
C VAL A 205 -21.39 -1.86 7.76
N LYS A 206 -21.41 -1.86 9.10
CA LYS A 206 -22.24 -0.92 9.87
C LYS A 206 -21.52 0.42 9.93
N ARG A 207 -22.27 1.51 9.83
CA ARG A 207 -21.71 2.85 10.01
C ARG A 207 -21.05 2.96 11.39
N PRO A 208 -19.81 3.46 11.50
CA PRO A 208 -19.16 3.70 12.78
C PRO A 208 -19.97 4.67 13.66
N ARG A 209 -19.79 4.56 14.98
CA ARG A 209 -20.38 5.53 15.94
C ARG A 209 -19.74 6.90 15.71
N GLY A 210 -20.51 7.98 15.87
CA GLY A 210 -20.04 9.36 15.70
C GLY A 210 -20.32 9.97 14.33
N PHE A 211 -20.55 9.17 13.29
CA PHE A 211 -20.95 9.68 11.97
C PHE A 211 -22.47 9.76 11.83
N THR A 212 -22.98 10.87 11.28
CA THR A 212 -24.43 11.10 11.05
C THR A 212 -24.82 11.04 9.58
N SER A 213 -23.86 11.22 8.67
CA SER A 213 -24.04 11.10 7.22
C SER A 213 -24.42 9.65 6.79
N PRO A 214 -25.18 9.49 5.69
CA PRO A 214 -25.51 8.18 5.16
C PRO A 214 -24.28 7.49 4.55
N GLN A 215 -24.17 6.18 4.72
CA GLN A 215 -23.16 5.38 4.03
C GLN A 215 -23.45 5.35 2.53
N LYS A 216 -22.40 5.45 1.72
CA LYS A 216 -22.44 5.28 0.27
C LYS A 216 -22.37 3.79 -0.09
N PRO A 217 -23.14 3.32 -1.08
CA PRO A 217 -23.20 1.90 -1.47
C PRO A 217 -21.96 1.45 -2.28
N ILE A 218 -20.77 1.73 -1.77
CA ILE A 218 -19.47 1.44 -2.35
C ILE A 218 -18.54 0.80 -1.30
N ALA A 219 -17.44 0.22 -1.76
CA ALA A 219 -16.25 -0.03 -0.96
C ALA A 219 -15.18 0.97 -1.38
N TYR A 220 -14.97 1.97 -0.54
CA TYR A 220 -13.99 3.02 -0.72
C TYR A 220 -12.89 2.86 0.31
N PHE A 221 -11.64 2.81 -0.14
CA PHE A 221 -10.48 2.62 0.71
C PHE A 221 -9.55 3.81 0.61
N PHE A 222 -9.05 4.24 1.76
CA PHE A 222 -7.89 5.12 1.84
C PHE A 222 -6.63 4.25 1.76
N ILE A 223 -5.60 4.75 1.07
CA ILE A 223 -4.32 4.07 0.82
C ILE A 223 -3.19 5.02 1.22
N ASP A 224 -2.21 4.49 1.94
CA ASP A 224 -1.04 5.24 2.40
C ASP A 224 0.20 4.32 2.47
N ASN A 225 1.39 4.91 2.64
CA ASN A 225 2.66 4.22 2.88
C ASN A 225 2.95 3.07 1.91
N VAL A 226 2.88 3.36 0.61
CA VAL A 226 3.21 2.41 -0.44
C VAL A 226 4.73 2.29 -0.57
N SER A 227 5.25 1.07 -0.54
CA SER A 227 6.69 0.83 -0.68
C SER A 227 7.05 -0.41 -1.47
N VAL A 228 8.19 -0.32 -2.15
CA VAL A 228 8.90 -1.43 -2.81
C VAL A 228 10.36 -1.31 -2.40
N ILE A 229 10.85 -2.26 -1.62
CA ILE A 229 12.15 -2.15 -0.97
C ILE A 229 12.94 -3.44 -1.21
N SER A 230 14.19 -3.32 -1.65
CA SER A 230 15.05 -4.50 -1.88
C SER A 230 15.33 -5.24 -0.58
N LEU A 231 15.21 -6.57 -0.59
CA LEU A 231 15.66 -7.40 0.53
C LEU A 231 17.18 -7.47 0.66
N ASP A 232 17.94 -6.85 -0.26
CA ASP A 232 19.38 -6.60 -0.05
C ASP A 232 19.60 -5.51 1.03
N SER A 233 18.58 -4.68 1.29
CA SER A 233 18.64 -3.54 2.22
C SER A 233 17.92 -3.76 3.55
N ILE A 234 17.07 -4.78 3.65
CA ILE A 234 16.32 -5.15 4.85
C ILE A 234 16.23 -6.67 5.00
N SER A 235 16.07 -7.15 6.23
CA SER A 235 15.79 -8.56 6.46
C SER A 235 14.40 -8.94 5.94
N SER A 236 14.24 -10.18 5.46
CA SER A 236 12.93 -10.74 5.09
C SER A 236 11.93 -10.71 6.25
N SER A 237 12.41 -10.80 7.49
CA SER A 237 11.58 -10.70 8.71
C SER A 237 10.94 -9.33 8.90
N GLU A 238 11.45 -8.28 8.24
CA GLU A 238 10.86 -6.94 8.24
C GLU A 238 9.72 -6.83 7.22
N CYS A 239 9.65 -7.77 6.27
CA CYS A 239 8.59 -7.86 5.27
C CYS A 239 7.41 -8.76 5.73
N VAL A 240 6.92 -8.52 6.95
CA VAL A 240 5.85 -9.33 7.53
C VAL A 240 4.65 -8.45 7.86
N CYS A 241 3.53 -8.69 7.18
CA CYS A 241 2.24 -8.05 7.46
C CYS A 241 1.43 -8.80 8.52
N GLU A 242 1.71 -10.09 8.68
CA GLU A 242 0.96 -10.99 9.56
C GLU A 242 1.84 -11.39 10.73
N LYS A 243 1.66 -10.77 11.91
CA LYS A 243 2.34 -11.20 13.15
C LYS A 243 1.96 -12.64 13.59
N GLN A 244 1.05 -13.32 12.89
CA GLN A 244 0.60 -14.68 13.21
C GLN A 244 1.41 -15.82 12.55
N ASP A 245 2.20 -15.56 11.50
CA ASP A 245 2.90 -16.66 10.80
C ASP A 245 4.27 -17.05 11.39
N LEU A 246 4.85 -16.25 12.28
CA LEU A 246 6.10 -16.59 12.99
C LEU A 246 5.95 -17.81 13.94
N GLN A 247 4.71 -18.21 14.29
CA GLN A 247 4.47 -19.39 15.13
C GLN A 247 4.25 -20.70 14.36
N ARG A 248 4.10 -20.66 13.02
CA ARG A 248 3.90 -21.88 12.22
C ARG A 248 5.20 -22.49 11.74
N GLU A 249 6.20 -21.68 11.37
CA GLU A 249 7.50 -22.19 10.92
C GLU A 249 8.33 -22.81 12.06
N SER A 250 8.17 -22.32 13.31
CA SER A 250 8.89 -22.86 14.48
C SER A 250 8.38 -24.22 14.98
N LYS A 251 7.28 -24.75 14.42
CA LYS A 251 6.67 -26.02 14.86
C LYS A 251 7.04 -27.24 14.00
N VAL A 252 7.81 -27.09 12.93
CA VAL A 252 8.28 -28.23 12.13
C VAL A 252 9.67 -28.64 12.59
N VAL A 253 9.75 -29.36 13.71
CA VAL A 253 10.97 -30.09 14.12
C VAL A 253 10.80 -31.54 13.69
N TYR A 254 11.62 -31.98 12.73
CA TYR A 254 11.68 -33.38 12.30
C TYR A 254 12.17 -34.25 13.47
N HIS A 255 11.38 -35.23 13.89
CA HIS A 255 11.90 -36.38 14.64
C HIS A 255 12.43 -37.39 13.62
N GLN A 256 13.74 -37.60 13.64
CA GLN A 256 14.38 -38.70 12.95
C GLN A 256 14.56 -39.82 13.98
N ASP A 257 13.68 -40.81 13.96
CA ASP A 257 13.80 -41.98 14.82
C ASP A 257 14.98 -42.83 14.32
N ILE A 258 16.05 -42.85 15.11
CA ILE A 258 17.16 -43.79 14.93
C ILE A 258 16.78 -45.05 15.70
N SER A 259 16.33 -46.07 14.97
CA SER A 259 16.27 -47.44 15.46
C SER A 259 17.71 -47.97 15.59
N VAL A 260 18.14 -48.28 16.82
CA VAL A 260 19.32 -49.10 17.06
C VAL A 260 18.82 -50.47 17.53
N GLU A 261 19.25 -51.50 16.81
CA GLU A 261 18.99 -52.93 17.04
C GLU A 261 19.40 -53.42 18.43
#